data_AF-A0A3D3PS29-F1
#
_entry.id   AF-A0A3D3PS29-F1
#
_cell.length_a   1.000
_cell.length_b   1.000
_cell.length_c   1.000
_cell.angle_alpha   90.00
_cell.angle_beta   90.00
_cell.angle_gamma   90.00
#
_symmetry.space_group_name_H-M   'P 1'
#
loop_
_entity.id
_entity.type
_entity.pdbx_description
1 polymer ?
#
loop_
_entity_poly.entity_id
_entity_poly.type
_entity_poly.pdbx_seq_one_letter_code
_entity_poly.pdbx_strand_id
1 'polypeptide(L)' 'DQVDTVFFTGGSSGVQLLRERIAALVPSARRVEGDLFGSIGAGLALDALRKFG' A
#
# COMPACT_ATOMS: atom_id res chain seq x y z
N ASP A 1 -14.95 11.38 7.81
CA ASP A 1 -13.65 10.84 7.36
C ASP A 1 -13.74 10.37 5.92
N GLN A 2 -12.81 10.81 5.06
CA GLN A 2 -12.83 10.59 3.59
C GLN A 2 -11.79 9.55 3.11
N VAL A 3 -11.02 8.97 4.03
CA VAL A 3 -9.95 8.01 3.70
C VAL A 3 -10.29 6.67 4.33
N ASP A 4 -10.58 5.68 3.48
CA ASP A 4 -10.98 4.34 3.93
C ASP A 4 -9.78 3.42 4.18
N THR A 5 -8.68 3.61 3.43
CA THR A 5 -7.53 2.69 3.47
C THR A 5 -6.22 3.41 3.19
N VAL A 6 -5.19 3.06 3.97
CA VAL A 6 -3.79 3.42 3.73
C VAL A 6 -3.03 2.16 3.34
N PHE A 7 -2.47 2.16 2.13
CA PHE A 7 -1.66 1.07 1.60
C PHE A 7 -0.18 1.47 1.65
N PHE A 8 0.62 0.77 2.47
CA PHE A 8 2.06 1.02 2.58
C PHE A 8 2.81 0.15 1.56
N THR A 9 3.53 0.79 0.64
CA THR A 9 4.33 0.13 -0.41
C THR A 9 5.69 0.81 -0.59
N GLY A 10 6.67 0.07 -1.10
CA GLY A 10 8.05 0.50 -1.26
C GLY A 10 8.84 0.44 0.05
N GLY A 11 10.14 0.16 -0.04
CA GLY A 11 10.99 -0.07 1.14
C GLY A 11 11.04 1.09 2.14
N SER A 12 10.98 2.34 1.68
CA SER A 12 10.97 3.53 2.56
C SER A 12 9.72 3.61 3.45
N SER A 13 8.61 3.00 3.02
CA SER A 13 7.40 2.94 3.84
C SER A 13 7.56 2.04 5.08
N GLY A 14 8.62 1.24 5.18
CA GLY A 14 8.91 0.39 6.35
C GLY A 14 9.33 1.15 7.62
N VAL A 15 9.57 2.46 7.54
CA VAL A 15 9.93 3.28 8.71
C VAL A 15 8.74 3.37 9.67
N GLN A 16 8.88 2.79 10.88
CA GLN A 16 7.79 2.70 11.85
C GLN A 16 7.22 4.07 12.25
N LEU A 17 8.09 5.04 12.54
CA LEU A 17 7.67 6.38 12.91
C LEU A 17 6.84 7.06 11.81
N LEU A 18 7.17 6.83 10.54
CA LEU A 18 6.37 7.35 9.42
C LEU A 18 4.95 6.75 9.44
N ARG A 19 4.85 5.43 9.62
CA ARG A 19 3.57 4.71 9.66
C ARG A 19 2.68 5.18 10.80
N GLU A 20 3.26 5.37 11.98
CA GLU A 20 2.56 5.87 13.17
C GLU A 20 2.01 7.28 12.94
N ARG A 21 2.84 8.18 12.38
CA ARG A 21 2.44 9.57 12.09
C ARG A 21 1.34 9.64 11.04
N ILE A 22 1.42 8.83 9.98
CA ILE A 22 0.36 8.74 8.97
C ILE A 22 -0.92 8.19 9.58
N ALA A 23 -0.83 7.12 10.38
CA ALA A 23 -1.99 6.50 10.98
C ALA A 23 -2.73 7.40 11.98
N ALA A 24 -2.01 8.31 12.65
CA ALA A 24 -2.62 9.31 13.53
C ALA A 24 -3.45 10.36 12.77
N LEU A 25 -3.13 10.63 11.50
CA LEU A 25 -3.88 11.58 10.65
C LEU A 25 -5.19 10.99 10.13
N VAL A 26 -5.26 9.66 10.02
CA VAL A 26 -6.42 8.92 9.47
C VAL A 26 -6.75 7.73 10.37
N PRO A 27 -7.23 7.98 11.60
CA PRO A 27 -7.40 6.92 12.61
C PRO A 27 -8.44 5.86 12.22
N SER A 28 -9.40 6.22 11.37
CA SER A 28 -10.45 5.33 10.87
C SER A 28 -10.01 4.49 9.67
N ALA A 29 -8.90 4.84 9.01
CA ALA A 29 -8.48 4.17 7.79
C ALA A 29 -7.89 2.80 8.10
N ARG A 30 -8.29 1.80 7.32
CA ARG A 30 -7.70 0.47 7.37
C ARG A 30 -6.24 0.54 6.91
N ARG A 31 -5.33 -0.05 7.69
CA ARG A 31 -3.91 -0.15 7.33
C ARG A 31 -3.68 -1.44 6.56
N VAL A 32 -3.06 -1.34 5.39
CA VAL A 32 -2.73 -2.49 4.54
C VAL A 32 -1.25 -2.48 4.21
N GLU A 33 -0.62 -3.62 4.40
CA GLU A 33 0.76 -3.85 4.00
C GLU A 33 0.79 -4.35 2.55
N GLY A 34 1.42 -3.58 1.68
CA GLY A 34 1.81 -4.04 0.35
C GLY A 34 3.12 -4.80 0.40
N ASP A 35 3.38 -5.59 -0.64
CA ASP A 35 4.71 -6.11 -0.88
C ASP A 35 5.69 -4.94 -1.06
N LEU A 36 6.64 -4.83 -0.12
CA LEU A 36 7.63 -3.75 -0.03
C LEU A 36 8.56 -3.71 -1.24
N PHE A 37 8.67 -4.80 -2.01
CA PHE A 37 9.62 -4.94 -3.11
C PHE A 37 8.96 -5.27 -4.46
N GLY A 38 7.84 -6.00 -4.45
CA GLY A 38 7.21 -6.52 -5.67
C GLY A 38 5.77 -6.07 -5.93
N SER A 39 5.14 -5.26 -5.09
CA SER A 39 3.71 -4.94 -5.23
C SER A 39 3.33 -4.31 -6.57
N ILE A 40 4.20 -3.46 -7.12
CA ILE A 40 3.99 -2.86 -8.46
C ILE A 40 4.14 -3.93 -9.55
N GLY A 41 5.20 -4.73 -9.49
CA GLY A 41 5.45 -5.81 -10.46
C GLY A 41 4.32 -6.84 -10.48
N ALA A 42 3.81 -7.22 -9.31
CA ALA A 42 2.65 -8.10 -9.17
C ALA A 42 1.39 -7.49 -9.79
N GLY A 43 1.14 -6.20 -9.56
CA GLY A 43 0.02 -5.48 -10.18
C GLY A 43 0.11 -5.45 -11.71
N LEU A 44 1.31 -5.21 -12.24
CA LEU A 44 1.56 -5.22 -13.69
C LEU A 44 1.36 -6.62 -14.30
N ALA A 45 1.82 -7.68 -13.62
CA ALA A 45 1.61 -9.04 -14.08
C ALA A 45 0.11 -9.42 -14.12
N LEU A 46 -0.66 -9.02 -13.10
CA LEU A 46 -2.11 -9.21 -13.08
C LEU A 46 -2.81 -8.42 -14.20
N ASP A 47 -2.38 -7.20 -14.47
CA ASP A 47 -2.91 -6.39 -15.57
C ASP A 47 -2.60 -7.02 -16.94
N ALA A 48 -1.37 -7.50 -17.14
CA ALA A 48 -0.98 -8.22 -18.35
C ALA A 48 -1.83 -9.48 -18.55
N LEU A 49 -2.03 -10.27 -17.49
CA LEU A 49 -2.90 -11.45 -17.54
C LEU A 49 -4.33 -11.11 -17.96
N ARG A 50 -4.91 -10.01 -17.46
CA ARG A 50 -6.27 -9.58 -17.85
C ARG A 50 -6.37 -9.12 -19.30
N LYS A 51 -5.28 -8.60 -19.87
CA LYS A 51 -5.26 -8.03 -21.23
C LYS A 51 -4.86 -9.03 -22.29
N PHE A 52 -4.01 -10.00 -21.95
CA PHE A 52 -3.36 -10.90 -22.91
C PHE A 52 -3.51 -12.38 -22.57
N GLY A 53 -4.10 -12.72 -21.42
CA GLY A 53 -4.39 -14.09 -20.99
C GLY A 53 -5.80 -14.54 -21.35
#